data_AF-A0A316QHZ7-F1
#
_entry.id   AF-A0A316QHZ7-F1
#
_cell.length_a   1.000
_cell.length_b   1.000
_cell.length_c   1.000
_cell.angle_alpha   90.00
_cell.angle_beta   90.00
_cell.angle_gamma   90.00
#
_symmetry.space_group_name_H-M   'P 1'
#
loop_
_entity.id
_entity.type
_entity.pdbx_description
1 polymer ?
#
loop_
_entity_poly.entity_id
_entity_poly.type
_entity_poly.pdbx_seq_one_letter_code
_entity_poly.pdbx_strand_id
1 'polypeptide(L)'
;MKQIWNGVQIAFSALGGFIGWFLGGVDGFLYALIAFVVIDYITGVMCAINDKNLSSEVGFKGICRKVLIFTLVGIGNIIDVYVLGEAGVLRTAVIFFYLSNEGISLLENSAHLGLPIPEKLKDVLEQLHRKGGNDDESE
;
A
#
# COMPACT_ATOMS: atom_id res chain seq x y z
N MET A 1 -17.34 11.45 -31.79
CA MET A 1 -16.47 11.91 -30.67
C MET A 1 -17.22 12.01 -29.34
N LYS A 2 -18.32 12.76 -29.22
CA LYS A 2 -19.07 12.88 -27.95
C LYS A 2 -19.55 11.55 -27.35
N GLN A 3 -20.00 10.59 -28.17
CA GLN A 3 -20.39 9.26 -27.66
C GLN A 3 -19.22 8.45 -27.09
N ILE A 4 -18.04 8.52 -27.71
CA ILE A 4 -16.83 7.83 -27.22
C ILE A 4 -16.41 8.44 -25.88
N TRP A 5 -16.40 9.78 -25.79
CA TRP A 5 -16.10 10.48 -24.56
C TRP A 5 -17.05 10.14 -23.41
N ASN A 6 -18.36 10.13 -23.68
CA ASN A 6 -19.36 9.73 -22.69
C ASN A 6 -19.20 8.26 -22.26
N GLY A 7 -18.88 7.36 -23.19
CA GLY A 7 -18.60 5.96 -22.88
C GLY A 7 -17.44 5.79 -21.92
N VAL A 8 -16.34 6.54 -22.14
CA VAL A 8 -15.19 6.56 -21.23
C VAL A 8 -15.59 7.07 -19.84
N GLN A 9 -16.32 8.18 -19.76
CA GLN A 9 -16.77 8.74 -18.48
C GLN A 9 -17.63 7.76 -17.68
N ILE A 10 -18.55 7.06 -18.34
CA ILE A 10 -19.41 6.04 -17.70
C ILE A 10 -18.56 4.89 -17.17
N ALA A 11 -17.60 4.40 -17.96
CA ALA A 11 -16.71 3.31 -17.53
C ALA A 11 -15.89 3.70 -16.29
N PHE A 12 -15.28 4.89 -16.28
CA PHE A 12 -14.53 5.39 -15.12
C PHE A 12 -15.42 5.61 -13.89
N SER A 13 -16.63 6.14 -14.08
CA SER A 13 -17.57 6.35 -12.98
C SER A 13 -18.05 5.04 -12.38
N ALA A 14 -18.37 4.05 -13.22
CA ALA A 14 -18.77 2.71 -12.79
C ALA A 14 -17.63 1.99 -12.05
N LEU A 15 -16.41 2.05 -12.60
CA LEU A 15 -15.23 1.46 -11.96
C LEU A 15 -14.91 2.15 -10.63
N GLY A 16 -14.93 3.48 -10.59
CA GLY A 16 -14.70 4.25 -9.37
C GLY A 16 -15.77 3.97 -8.31
N GLY A 17 -17.04 3.88 -8.71
CA GLY A 17 -18.15 3.51 -7.84
C GLY A 17 -17.99 2.10 -7.28
N PHE A 18 -17.60 1.13 -8.12
CA PHE A 18 -17.32 -0.24 -7.69
C PHE A 18 -16.16 -0.32 -6.70
N ILE A 19 -15.03 0.35 -7.00
CA ILE A 19 -13.86 0.38 -6.10
C ILE A 19 -14.22 1.05 -4.78
N GLY A 20 -14.95 2.17 -4.83
CA GLY A 20 -15.41 2.87 -3.63
C GLY A 20 -16.31 2.00 -2.74
N TRP A 21 -17.25 1.27 -3.35
CA TRP A 21 -18.08 0.30 -2.64
C TRP A 21 -17.24 -0.85 -2.05
N PHE A 22 -16.35 -1.45 -2.85
CA PHE A 22 -15.50 -2.57 -2.46
C PHE A 22 -14.60 -2.22 -1.27
N LEU A 23 -13.98 -1.04 -1.29
CA LEU A 23 -13.10 -0.55 -0.23
C LEU A 23 -13.85 0.00 0.99
N GLY A 24 -15.18 0.08 0.96
CA GLY A 24 -15.98 0.55 2.11
C GLY A 24 -16.10 2.06 2.24
N GLY A 25 -15.92 2.80 1.15
CA GLY A 25 -15.92 4.26 1.12
C GLY A 25 -14.53 4.87 1.24
N VAL A 26 -14.44 6.18 1.00
CA VAL A 26 -13.18 6.94 1.04
C VAL A 26 -13.20 7.85 2.27
N ASP A 27 -12.82 7.30 3.42
CA ASP A 27 -12.65 8.06 4.65
C ASP A 27 -11.19 8.41 4.94
N GLY A 28 -10.96 9.07 6.07
CA GLY A 28 -9.62 9.54 6.46
C GLY A 28 -8.60 8.42 6.60
N PHE A 29 -9.00 7.22 7.03
CA PHE A 29 -8.09 6.09 7.17
C PHE A 29 -7.67 5.54 5.80
N LEU A 30 -8.62 5.36 4.88
CA LEU A 30 -8.28 4.94 3.53
C LEU A 30 -7.45 6.00 2.80
N TYR A 31 -7.76 7.29 2.99
CA TYR A 31 -6.99 8.39 2.42
C TYR A 31 -5.54 8.40 2.93
N ALA A 32 -5.33 8.18 4.24
CA ALA A 32 -4.00 8.07 4.82
C ALA A 32 -3.21 6.90 4.21
N LEU A 33 -3.84 5.73 4.06
CA LEU A 33 -3.20 4.58 3.44
C LEU A 33 -2.79 4.85 2.00
N ILE A 34 -3.68 5.46 1.21
CA ILE A 34 -3.35 5.85 -0.18
C ILE A 34 -2.15 6.80 -0.21
N ALA A 35 -2.14 7.81 0.65
CA ALA A 35 -1.04 8.76 0.73
C ALA A 35 0.28 8.07 1.08
N PHE A 36 0.30 7.19 2.08
CA PHE A 36 1.48 6.43 2.47
C PHE A 36 1.98 5.53 1.34
N VAL A 37 1.09 4.78 0.69
CA VAL A 37 1.44 3.90 -0.44
C VAL A 37 2.07 4.68 -1.59
N VAL A 38 1.51 5.86 -1.93
CA VAL A 38 2.00 6.71 -3.02
C VAL A 38 3.36 7.31 -2.66
N ILE A 39 3.50 7.88 -1.47
CA ILE A 39 4.76 8.51 -1.02
C ILE A 39 5.85 7.44 -0.93
N ASP A 40 5.56 6.29 -0.33
CA ASP A 40 6.50 5.18 -0.24
C ASP A 40 6.98 4.72 -1.62
N TYR A 41 6.07 4.58 -2.58
CA TYR A 41 6.46 4.20 -3.95
C TYR A 41 7.36 5.24 -4.59
N ILE A 42 7.04 6.54 -4.43
CA ILE A 42 7.90 7.62 -4.94
C ILE A 42 9.27 7.57 -4.27
N THR A 43 9.35 7.38 -2.95
CA THR A 43 10.63 7.27 -2.23
C THR A 43 11.44 6.04 -2.63
N GLY A 44 10.80 4.89 -2.81
CA GLY A 44 11.46 3.67 -3.27
C GLY A 44 12.01 3.83 -4.69
N VAL A 45 11.29 4.51 -5.58
CA VAL A 45 11.79 4.87 -6.91
C VAL A 45 12.99 5.82 -6.80
N MET A 46 12.94 6.84 -5.93
CA MET A 46 14.08 7.73 -5.70
C MET A 46 15.33 6.98 -5.20
N CYS A 47 15.17 6.02 -4.27
CA CYS A 47 16.25 5.14 -3.83
C CYS A 47 16.86 4.36 -5.00
N ALA A 48 16.02 3.72 -5.82
CA ALA A 48 16.48 2.94 -6.97
C ALA A 48 17.21 3.79 -8.03
N ILE A 49 16.79 5.04 -8.23
CA ILE A 49 17.50 6.02 -9.08
C ILE A 49 18.86 6.34 -8.48
N ASN A 50 18.93 6.65 -7.19
CA ASN A 50 20.18 6.98 -6.50
C ASN A 50 21.20 5.85 -6.58
N ASP A 51 20.73 4.61 -6.44
CA ASP A 51 21.55 3.39 -6.52
C ASP A 51 21.88 2.98 -7.96
N LYS A 52 21.37 3.72 -8.97
CA LYS A 52 21.48 3.42 -10.41
C LYS A 52 20.99 2.01 -10.80
N ASN A 53 20.14 1.41 -9.96
CA ASN A 53 19.60 0.06 -10.12
C ASN A 53 18.09 0.10 -10.41
N LEU A 54 17.73 0.76 -11.51
CA LEU A 54 16.35 0.82 -11.97
C LEU A 54 15.98 -0.45 -12.73
N SER A 55 15.41 -1.41 -12.00
CA SER A 55 14.79 -2.60 -12.60
C SER A 55 13.27 -2.45 -12.62
N SER A 56 12.68 -2.54 -13.82
CA SER A 56 11.23 -2.54 -14.01
C SER A 56 10.55 -3.75 -13.38
N GLU A 57 11.26 -4.88 -13.28
CA GLU A 57 10.76 -6.10 -12.63
C GLU A 57 10.56 -5.90 -11.12
N VAL A 58 11.53 -5.23 -10.47
CA VAL A 58 11.43 -4.86 -9.05
C VAL A 58 10.30 -3.85 -8.84
N GLY A 59 10.19 -2.85 -9.71
CA GLY A 59 9.10 -1.87 -9.67
C GLY A 59 7.72 -2.50 -9.83
N PHE A 60 7.57 -3.44 -10.77
CA PHE A 60 6.31 -4.17 -10.98
C PHE A 60 5.94 -5.00 -9.75
N LYS A 61 6.89 -5.73 -9.16
CA LYS A 61 6.67 -6.49 -7.92
C LYS A 61 6.22 -5.59 -6.77
N GLY A 62 6.78 -4.37 -6.67
CA GLY A 62 6.36 -3.36 -5.71
C GLY A 62 4.92 -2.89 -5.92
N ILE A 63 4.53 -2.59 -7.16
CA ILE A 63 3.15 -2.19 -7.49
C ILE A 63 2.17 -3.34 -7.21
N CYS A 64 2.50 -4.58 -7.60
CA CYS A 64 1.66 -5.74 -7.32
C CYS A 64 1.39 -5.90 -5.82
N ARG A 65 2.42 -5.75 -4.97
CA ARG A 65 2.26 -5.79 -3.52
C ARG A 65 1.29 -4.70 -3.03
N LYS A 66 1.42 -3.47 -3.53
CA LYS A 66 0.53 -2.35 -3.18
C LYS A 66 -0.92 -2.59 -3.64
N VAL A 67 -1.14 -3.22 -4.79
CA VAL A 67 -2.49 -3.62 -5.25
C VAL A 67 -3.10 -4.65 -4.29
N LEU A 68 -2.32 -5.64 -3.84
CA LEU A 68 -2.80 -6.65 -2.88
C LEU A 68 -3.23 -6.05 -1.54
N ILE A 69 -2.56 -4.98 -1.08
CA ILE A 69 -2.98 -4.23 0.11
C ILE A 69 -4.43 -3.77 -0.02
N PHE A 70 -4.77 -3.09 -1.12
CA PHE A 70 -6.14 -2.60 -1.33
C PHE A 70 -7.14 -3.74 -1.54
N THR A 71 -6.71 -4.86 -2.15
CA THR A 71 -7.55 -6.07 -2.21
C THR A 71 -7.90 -6.58 -0.82
N LEU A 72 -6.92 -6.66 0.09
CA LEU A 72 -7.16 -7.12 1.47
C LEU A 72 -8.02 -6.14 2.27
N VAL A 73 -7.86 -4.83 2.06
CA VAL A 73 -8.76 -3.83 2.66
C VAL A 73 -10.20 -4.04 2.20
N GLY A 74 -10.43 -4.27 0.90
CA GLY A 74 -11.77 -4.54 0.39
C GLY A 74 -12.36 -5.86 0.86
N ILE A 75 -11.54 -6.91 1.01
CA ILE A 75 -11.97 -8.15 1.65
C ILE A 75 -12.38 -7.90 3.10
N GLY A 76 -11.58 -7.14 3.87
CA GLY A 76 -11.93 -6.75 5.24
C GLY A 76 -13.27 -6.02 5.32
N ASN A 77 -13.53 -5.09 4.39
CA ASN A 77 -14.83 -4.42 4.27
C ASN A 77 -15.98 -5.38 3.96
N ILE A 78 -15.80 -6.31 3.03
CA ILE A 78 -16.83 -7.31 2.70
C ILE A 78 -17.15 -8.16 3.93
N ILE A 79 -16.13 -8.59 4.68
CA ILE A 79 -16.35 -9.39 5.89
C ILE A 79 -17.09 -8.58 6.95
N ASP A 80 -16.69 -7.33 7.20
CA ASP A 80 -17.37 -6.44 8.13
C ASP A 80 -18.87 -6.33 7.78
N VAL A 81 -19.17 -5.96 6.53
CA VAL A 81 -20.55 -5.68 6.10
C VAL A 81 -21.41 -6.96 6.01
N TYR A 82 -20.89 -8.05 5.44
CA TYR A 82 -21.69 -9.21 5.08
C TYR A 82 -21.58 -10.39 6.06
N VAL A 83 -20.51 -10.46 6.86
CA VAL A 83 -20.30 -11.56 7.82
C VAL A 83 -20.55 -11.10 9.24
N LEU A 84 -19.97 -9.96 9.64
CA LEU A 84 -20.11 -9.43 11.00
C LEU A 84 -21.39 -8.61 11.18
N GLY A 85 -21.91 -8.01 10.10
CA GLY A 85 -23.08 -7.14 10.15
C GLY A 85 -22.82 -5.79 10.83
N GLU A 86 -21.57 -5.49 11.16
CA GLU A 86 -21.11 -4.21 11.69
C GLU A 86 -20.02 -3.65 10.78
N ALA A 87 -20.13 -2.37 10.43
CA ALA A 87 -19.22 -1.77 9.48
C ALA A 87 -17.88 -1.39 10.11
N GLY A 88 -16.79 -1.80 9.47
CA GLY A 88 -15.51 -1.09 9.50
C GLY A 88 -14.48 -1.54 10.52
N VAL A 89 -14.73 -2.54 11.39
CA VAL A 89 -13.74 -2.97 12.39
C VAL A 89 -12.56 -3.67 11.74
N LEU A 90 -12.79 -4.75 10.98
CA LEU A 90 -11.72 -5.49 10.31
C LEU A 90 -11.08 -4.66 9.21
N ARG A 91 -11.88 -3.93 8.44
CA ARG A 91 -11.37 -3.03 7.39
C ARG A 91 -10.38 -2.04 7.98
N THR A 92 -10.73 -1.39 9.10
CA THR A 92 -9.87 -0.42 9.76
C THR A 92 -8.62 -1.09 10.33
N ALA A 93 -8.75 -2.28 10.93
CA ALA A 93 -7.59 -3.03 11.41
C ALA A 93 -6.60 -3.38 10.29
N VAL A 94 -7.09 -3.84 9.13
CA VAL A 94 -6.28 -4.13 7.95
C VAL A 94 -5.62 -2.85 7.42
N ILE A 95 -6.35 -1.73 7.38
CA ILE A 95 -5.79 -0.43 7.00
C ILE A 95 -4.64 -0.04 7.94
N PHE A 96 -4.82 -0.10 9.26
CA PHE A 96 -3.77 0.26 10.22
C PHE A 96 -2.55 -0.66 10.14
N PHE A 97 -2.76 -1.96 9.89
CA PHE A 97 -1.68 -2.91 9.66
C PHE A 97 -0.83 -2.49 8.46
N TYR A 98 -1.45 -2.23 7.31
CA TYR A 98 -0.71 -1.85 6.12
C TYR A 98 -0.19 -0.40 6.15
N LEU A 99 -0.86 0.51 6.85
CA LEU A 99 -0.34 1.84 7.10
C LEU A 99 0.98 1.77 7.87
N SER A 100 1.07 0.86 8.85
CA SER A 100 2.30 0.61 9.60
C SER A 100 3.38 0.00 8.70
N ASN A 101 3.03 -0.96 7.84
CA ASN A 101 3.98 -1.57 6.89
C ASN A 101 4.56 -0.56 5.90
N GLU A 102 3.72 0.27 5.27
CA GLU A 102 4.17 1.31 4.35
C GLU A 102 4.92 2.43 5.09
N GLY A 103 4.55 2.72 6.34
CA GLY A 103 5.29 3.66 7.19
C GLY A 103 6.70 3.18 7.50
N ILE A 104 6.88 1.89 7.79
CA ILE A 104 8.20 1.26 7.98
C ILE A 104 9.03 1.34 6.69
N SER A 105 8.45 0.96 5.55
CA SER A 105 9.11 1.04 4.23
C SER A 105 9.52 2.47 3.87
N LEU A 106 8.67 3.45 4.16
CA LEU A 106 8.95 4.86 3.94
C LEU A 106 10.14 5.36 4.80
N LEU A 107 10.20 4.93 6.07
CA LEU A 107 11.32 5.26 6.95
C LEU A 107 12.63 4.63 6.47
N GLU A 108 12.59 3.38 6.00
CA GLU A 108 13.75 2.70 5.42
C GLU A 108 14.27 3.43 4.17
N ASN A 109 13.38 3.75 3.23
CA ASN A 109 13.72 4.53 2.03
C ASN A 109 14.27 5.92 2.39
N SER A 110 13.68 6.58 3.38
CA SER A 110 14.12 7.89 3.86
C SER A 110 15.53 7.83 4.46
N ALA A 111 15.81 6.81 5.28
CA ALA A 111 17.13 6.57 5.85
C ALA A 111 18.17 6.35 4.76
N HIS A 112 17.82 5.56 3.74
CA HIS A 112 18.68 5.24 2.61
C HIS A 112 19.02 6.47 1.76
N LEU A 113 18.07 7.40 1.60
CA LEU A 113 18.28 8.70 0.94
C LEU A 113 19.05 9.71 1.79
N GLY A 114 19.48 9.35 3.01
CA GLY A 114 20.35 10.16 3.85
C GLY A 114 19.61 11.07 4.84
N LEU A 115 18.32 10.84 5.10
CA LEU A 115 17.65 11.52 6.21
C LEU A 115 18.22 11.00 7.55
N PRO A 116 18.60 11.88 8.48
CA PRO A 116 19.17 11.48 9.76
C PRO A 116 18.10 10.82 10.63
N ILE A 117 18.23 9.51 10.84
CA ILE A 117 17.37 8.72 11.73
C ILE A 117 18.22 8.21 12.92
N PRO A 118 17.69 8.24 14.16
CA PRO A 118 18.41 7.69 15.31
C PRO A 118 18.85 6.24 15.09
N GLU A 119 20.09 5.89 15.45
CA GLU A 119 20.65 4.55 15.21
C GLU A 119 19.77 3.43 15.80
N LYS A 120 19.18 3.66 16.98
CA LYS A 120 18.28 2.69 17.61
C LYS A 120 17.05 2.36 16.77
N LEU A 121 16.54 3.33 16.00
CA LEU A 121 15.41 3.10 15.12
C LEU A 121 15.86 2.35 13.86
N LYS A 122 17.05 2.67 13.33
CA LYS A 122 17.65 1.93 12.21
C LYS A 122 17.90 0.47 12.55
N ASP A 123 18.45 0.18 13.73
CA ASP A 123 18.70 -1.18 14.22
C ASP A 123 17.40 -2.00 14.31
N VAL A 124 16.29 -1.37 14.72
CA VAL A 124 14.99 -2.03 14.81
C VAL A 124 14.42 -2.30 13.42
N LEU A 125 14.54 -1.35 12.49
CA LEU A 125 14.09 -1.53 11.11
C LEU A 125 14.86 -2.65 10.40
N GLU A 126 16.18 -2.70 10.54
CA GLU A 126 17.02 -3.79 9.98
C GLU A 126 16.67 -5.16 10.59
N GLN A 127 16.39 -5.23 11.89
CA GLN A 127 15.96 -6.46 12.54
C GLN A 127 14.59 -6.94 12.04
N LEU A 128 13.65 -6.03 11.79
CA LEU A 128 12.34 -6.37 11.20
C LEU A 128 12.51 -6.90 9.76
N HIS A 129 13.36 -6.26 8.96
CA HIS A 129 13.67 -6.70 7.60
C HIS A 129 14.28 -8.11 7.59
N ARG A 130 15.25 -8.37 8.48
CA ARG A 130 15.91 -9.70 8.59
C ARG A 130 14.96 -10.81 9.06
N LYS A 131 13.95 -10.47 9.86
CA LYS A 131 12.99 -11.44 10.39
C LYS A 131 11.84 -11.73 9.41
N GLY A 132 11.54 -10.82 8.50
CA GLY A 132 10.52 -11.02 7.46
C GLY A 132 11.03 -11.66 6.15
N GLY A 133 12.34 -11.82 5.99
CA GLY A 133 12.98 -12.37 4.78
C GLY A 133 13.52 -13.79 4.88
N ASN A 134 13.44 -14.45 6.06
CA ASN A 134 14.15 -15.71 6.34
C ASN A 134 13.24 -16.89 6.72
N ASP A 135 11.95 -16.85 6.38
CA ASP A 135 11.04 -18.00 6.56
C ASP A 135 10.94 -18.91 5.32
N ASP A 136 11.83 -18.73 4.31
CA ASP A 136 11.89 -19.54 3.07
C ASP A 136 13.16 -20.42 2.94
N GLU A 137 13.86 -20.72 4.03
CA GLU A 137 14.91 -21.76 4.06
C GLU A 137 14.76 -22.68 5.28
N SER A 138 13.68 -23.45 5.32
CA SER A 138 13.67 -24.79 5.94
C SER A 138 12.35 -25.51 5.64
N GLU A 139 12.26 -26.13 4.46
CA GLU A 139 11.92 -27.55 4.23
C GLU A 139 11.91 -27.89 2.74
#